data_AF-T1BJ93-F1
#
_entry.id   AF-T1BJ93-F1
#
_cell.length_a   1.000
_cell.length_b   1.000
_cell.length_c   1.000
_cell.angle_alpha   90.00
_cell.angle_beta   90.00
_cell.angle_gamma   90.00
#
_symmetry.space_group_name_H-M   'P 1'
#
loop_
_entity.id
_entity.type
_entity.pdbx_description
1 polymer ?
#
loop_
_entity_poly.entity_id
_entity_poly.type
_entity_poly.pdbx_seq_one_letter_code
_entity_poly.pdbx_strand_id
1 'polypeptide(L)'
;MSEGSKGSGEKCPVVHGRTNASMRANRDWWPHRLNLGVLRVNSSLSDPMGPGFQYRHEFEQLDYAGLKKDLREIMTQSQDWWPADFGHYGGLFLRMAWHAAGTYRVGDGRGGAGTGQQRFSPLDSWPDNVNLDKARRLLWPVKQKYGRKISWADLIVLAGNVALESMGFTPFGYGAGRVDVWEPDESVYWGPEETWLGDRRYTGERELERPLAAVQMGLIYVNPEGPNGTPDPLAAARD
;
A
#
# COMPACT_ATOMS: atom_id res chain seq x y z
N MET A 1 31.75 -1.94 -35.11
CA MET A 1 31.92 -1.67 -33.66
C MET A 1 30.51 -1.53 -33.11
N SER A 2 29.99 -2.57 -32.46
CA SER A 2 28.64 -2.53 -31.88
C SER A 2 28.71 -1.87 -30.51
N GLU A 3 28.14 -0.68 -30.38
CA GLU A 3 27.91 -0.07 -29.08
C GLU A 3 26.90 -0.93 -28.31
N GLY A 4 27.40 -1.57 -27.26
CA GLY A 4 26.59 -2.35 -26.33
C GLY A 4 25.69 -1.43 -25.52
N SER A 5 24.39 -1.65 -25.63
CA SER A 5 23.37 -1.12 -24.73
C SER A 5 23.77 -1.36 -23.27
N LYS A 6 24.00 -0.28 -22.52
CA LYS A 6 24.10 -0.28 -21.06
C LYS A 6 22.68 -0.38 -20.49
N GLY A 7 22.16 -1.61 -20.37
CA GLY A 7 21.00 -1.88 -19.52
C GLY A 7 21.41 -1.84 -18.05
N SER A 8 21.28 -0.67 -17.41
CA SER A 8 21.52 -0.46 -15.97
C SER A 8 20.23 -0.50 -15.14
N GLY A 9 19.33 -1.44 -15.47
CA GLY A 9 18.18 -1.78 -14.64
C GLY A 9 18.51 -2.95 -13.71
N GLU A 10 18.48 -2.68 -12.41
CA GLU A 10 18.24 -3.62 -11.30
C GLU A 10 18.78 -5.06 -11.47
N LYS A 11 20.10 -5.24 -11.42
CA LYS A 11 20.67 -6.56 -11.13
C LYS A 11 21.23 -6.56 -9.72
N CYS A 12 20.84 -7.54 -8.91
CA CYS A 12 21.40 -7.73 -7.58
C CYS A 12 22.94 -7.82 -7.70
N PRO A 13 23.71 -6.92 -7.05
CA PRO A 13 25.15 -6.82 -7.24
C PRO A 13 25.93 -8.00 -6.63
N VAL A 14 25.29 -8.80 -5.76
CA VAL A 14 25.85 -10.01 -5.16
C VAL A 14 24.95 -11.20 -5.48
N VAL A 15 25.51 -12.22 -6.12
CA VAL A 15 24.80 -13.44 -6.47
C VAL A 15 24.75 -14.36 -5.26
N HIS A 16 23.58 -14.53 -4.64
CA HIS A 16 23.38 -15.45 -3.53
C HIS A 16 22.74 -16.78 -3.99
N GLY A 17 23.41 -17.91 -3.71
CA GLY A 17 22.83 -19.27 -3.70
C GLY A 17 22.77 -20.02 -5.03
N ARG A 18 22.69 -21.37 -4.96
CA ARG A 18 22.50 -22.29 -6.10
C ARG A 18 21.10 -22.23 -6.72
N THR A 19 20.18 -21.44 -6.18
CA THR A 19 18.80 -21.31 -6.65
C THR A 19 18.27 -19.89 -6.39
N ASN A 20 17.62 -19.34 -7.43
CA ASN A 20 16.63 -18.24 -7.44
C ASN A 20 17.05 -16.78 -7.68
N ALA A 21 18.21 -16.27 -7.25
CA ALA A 21 18.53 -14.85 -7.54
C ALA A 21 19.18 -14.63 -8.93
N SER A 22 19.79 -15.67 -9.49
CA SER A 22 20.58 -15.64 -10.74
C SER A 22 20.04 -16.52 -11.86
N MET A 23 18.92 -17.22 -11.63
CA MET A 23 18.29 -18.02 -12.67
C MET A 23 17.47 -17.10 -13.57
N ARG A 24 17.83 -17.05 -14.85
CA ARG A 24 16.94 -16.49 -15.87
C ARG A 24 15.63 -17.24 -15.83
N ALA A 25 14.53 -16.55 -15.58
CA ALA A 25 13.20 -17.09 -15.69
C ALA A 25 12.74 -17.06 -17.15
N ASN A 26 11.68 -17.79 -17.47
CA ASN A 26 11.09 -17.76 -18.81
C ASN A 26 10.66 -16.35 -19.24
N ARG A 27 10.35 -15.45 -18.30
CA ARG A 27 10.03 -14.04 -18.62
C ARG A 27 11.23 -13.27 -19.19
N ASP A 28 12.45 -13.65 -18.83
CA ASP A 28 13.66 -12.95 -19.29
C ASP A 28 13.99 -13.31 -20.74
N TRP A 29 13.63 -14.53 -21.17
CA TRP A 29 13.80 -15.00 -22.54
C TRP A 29 12.65 -14.61 -23.46
N TRP A 30 11.42 -14.60 -22.93
CA TRP A 30 10.21 -14.25 -23.67
C TRP A 30 9.42 -13.18 -22.91
N PRO A 31 9.86 -11.91 -22.93
CA PRO A 31 9.26 -10.84 -22.14
C PRO A 31 7.81 -10.53 -22.53
N HIS A 32 7.41 -10.81 -23.77
CA HIS A 32 6.06 -10.58 -24.28
C HIS A 32 5.14 -11.82 -24.19
N ARG A 33 5.55 -12.88 -23.49
CA ARG A 33 4.68 -14.05 -23.29
C ARG A 33 3.51 -13.71 -22.38
N LEU A 34 2.35 -14.32 -22.62
CA LEU A 34 1.20 -14.20 -21.72
C LEU A 34 1.57 -14.72 -20.31
N ASN A 35 1.32 -13.91 -19.29
CA ASN A 35 1.56 -14.26 -17.89
C ASN A 35 0.31 -14.88 -17.25
N LEU A 36 0.32 -16.19 -17.01
CA LEU A 36 -0.76 -16.90 -16.30
C LEU A 36 -0.60 -16.87 -14.76
N GLY A 37 0.46 -16.25 -14.23
CA GLY A 37 0.69 -16.13 -12.79
C GLY A 37 -0.42 -15.38 -12.06
N VAL A 38 -1.02 -14.39 -12.72
CA VAL A 38 -2.15 -13.60 -12.19
C VAL A 38 -3.40 -14.43 -11.86
N LEU A 39 -3.52 -15.66 -12.38
CA LEU A 39 -4.62 -16.57 -12.09
C LEU A 39 -4.35 -17.49 -10.89
N ARG A 40 -3.18 -17.37 -10.26
CA ARG A 40 -2.71 -18.24 -9.17
C ARG A 40 -2.32 -17.45 -7.93
N VAL A 41 -2.63 -16.15 -7.91
CA VAL A 41 -2.35 -15.28 -6.78
C VAL A 41 -3.28 -15.60 -5.60
N ASN A 42 -2.81 -15.34 -4.38
CA ASN A 42 -3.50 -15.57 -3.12
C ASN A 42 -4.10 -16.97 -3.00
N SER A 43 -3.29 -17.97 -3.35
CA SER A 43 -3.65 -19.38 -3.24
C SER A 43 -3.92 -19.77 -1.79
N SER A 44 -4.82 -20.74 -1.58
CA SER A 44 -5.05 -21.33 -0.25
C SER A 44 -3.80 -22.00 0.34
N LEU A 45 -2.79 -22.30 -0.49
CA LEU A 45 -1.50 -22.85 -0.03
C LEU A 45 -0.59 -21.79 0.61
N SER A 46 -0.76 -20.50 0.29
CA SER A 46 -0.02 -19.40 0.93
C SER A 46 -0.79 -18.78 2.11
N ASP A 47 -2.04 -19.16 2.33
CA ASP A 47 -2.87 -18.69 3.44
C ASP A 47 -2.61 -19.47 4.75
N PRO A 48 -2.04 -18.86 5.80
CA PRO A 48 -1.77 -19.50 7.09
C PRO A 48 -3.02 -19.71 7.95
N MET A 49 -4.18 -19.14 7.59
CA MET A 49 -5.41 -19.25 8.38
C MET A 49 -6.11 -20.59 8.18
N GLY A 50 -5.82 -21.27 7.07
CA GLY A 50 -6.39 -22.56 6.72
C GLY A 50 -7.84 -22.48 6.20
N PRO A 51 -8.33 -23.56 5.58
CA PRO A 51 -9.57 -23.56 4.81
C PRO A 51 -10.85 -23.35 5.64
N GLY A 52 -10.80 -23.55 6.96
CA GLY A 52 -11.93 -23.38 7.87
C GLY A 52 -12.11 -21.97 8.42
N PHE A 53 -11.19 -21.05 8.16
CA PHE A 53 -11.23 -19.71 8.73
C PHE A 53 -12.32 -18.84 8.08
N GLN A 54 -13.12 -18.17 8.90
CA GLN A 54 -14.19 -17.27 8.46
C GLN A 54 -14.03 -15.91 9.15
N TYR A 55 -13.42 -14.96 8.46
CA TYR A 55 -13.08 -13.66 9.04
C TYR A 55 -14.30 -12.92 9.61
N ARG A 56 -15.45 -12.94 8.92
CA ARG A 56 -16.70 -12.33 9.40
C ARG A 56 -17.09 -12.85 10.78
N HIS A 57 -17.08 -14.18 10.96
CA HIS A 57 -17.45 -14.82 12.22
C HIS A 57 -16.47 -14.47 13.36
N GLU A 58 -15.19 -14.34 13.04
CA GLU A 58 -14.14 -13.97 14.01
C GLU A 58 -14.25 -12.49 14.41
N PHE A 59 -14.55 -11.62 13.43
CA PHE A 59 -14.78 -10.20 13.67
C PHE A 59 -16.05 -9.93 14.49
N GLU A 60 -17.13 -10.69 14.28
CA GLU A 60 -18.36 -10.58 15.08
C GLU A 60 -18.14 -10.87 16.58
N GLN A 61 -17.09 -11.64 16.92
CA GLN A 61 -16.70 -11.95 18.30
C GLN A 61 -15.64 -10.99 18.87
N LEU A 62 -15.29 -9.95 18.14
CA LEU A 62 -14.31 -8.95 18.54
C LEU A 62 -14.93 -8.00 19.58
N ASP A 63 -14.20 -7.72 20.66
CA ASP A 63 -14.51 -6.58 21.51
C ASP A 63 -14.14 -5.28 20.77
N TYR A 64 -15.08 -4.82 19.94
CA TYR A 64 -14.88 -3.65 19.09
C TYR A 64 -14.73 -2.35 19.89
N ALA A 65 -15.43 -2.23 21.02
CA ALA A 65 -15.31 -1.08 21.91
C ALA A 65 -13.93 -1.05 22.57
N GLY A 66 -13.44 -2.19 23.05
CA GLY A 66 -12.08 -2.35 23.55
C GLY A 66 -11.04 -2.03 22.48
N LEU A 67 -11.21 -2.54 21.25
CA LEU A 67 -10.28 -2.24 20.14
C LEU A 67 -10.19 -0.73 19.88
N LYS A 68 -11.33 -0.03 19.81
CA LYS A 68 -11.33 1.42 19.62
C LYS A 68 -10.70 2.15 20.80
N LYS A 69 -10.86 1.65 22.04
CA LYS A 69 -10.20 2.22 23.22
C LYS A 69 -8.68 2.07 23.11
N ASP A 70 -8.18 0.88 22.83
CA ASP A 70 -6.74 0.62 22.65
C ASP A 70 -6.13 1.47 21.52
N LEU A 71 -6.86 1.65 20.41
CA LEU A 71 -6.45 2.54 19.32
C LEU A 71 -6.34 4.00 19.76
N ARG A 72 -7.20 4.48 20.67
CA ARG A 72 -7.08 5.84 21.23
C ARG A 72 -5.91 5.95 22.20
N GLU A 73 -5.67 4.92 23.00
CA GLU A 73 -4.54 4.89 23.93
C GLU A 73 -3.21 4.93 23.17
N ILE A 74 -3.04 4.11 22.13
CA ILE A 74 -1.79 4.07 21.38
C ILE A 74 -1.49 5.38 20.66
N MET A 75 -2.52 6.16 20.30
CA MET A 75 -2.33 7.46 19.65
C MET A 75 -1.57 8.46 20.53
N THR A 76 -1.66 8.39 21.85
CA THR A 76 -0.97 9.30 22.78
C THR A 76 0.19 8.65 23.54
N GLN A 77 0.39 7.34 23.37
CA GLN A 77 1.53 6.60 23.93
C GLN A 77 2.74 6.69 23.00
N SER A 78 3.38 7.86 22.98
CA SER A 78 4.61 8.10 22.21
C SER A 78 5.68 7.04 22.51
N GLN A 79 6.33 6.56 21.45
CA GLN A 79 7.39 5.58 21.49
C GLN A 79 8.73 6.24 21.17
N ASP A 80 9.79 5.92 21.92
CA ASP A 80 11.10 6.57 21.76
C ASP A 80 11.73 6.33 20.37
N TRP A 81 11.44 5.18 19.74
CA TRP A 81 11.96 4.84 18.40
C TRP A 81 11.23 5.54 17.26
N TRP A 82 10.07 6.15 17.53
CA TRP A 82 9.35 7.03 16.62
C TRP A 82 8.43 7.98 17.39
N PRO A 83 8.96 9.07 17.99
CA PRO A 83 8.17 9.94 18.85
C PRO A 83 6.95 10.53 18.15
N ALA A 84 5.86 10.70 18.89
CA ALA A 84 4.63 11.28 18.35
C ALA A 84 4.76 12.80 18.21
N ASP A 85 4.58 13.30 16.99
CA ASP A 85 4.43 14.74 16.76
C ASP A 85 3.27 15.27 17.60
N PHE A 86 3.51 16.37 18.33
CA PHE A 86 2.54 16.98 19.25
C PHE A 86 2.00 16.03 20.34
N GLY A 87 2.69 14.92 20.61
CA GLY A 87 2.24 13.89 21.54
C GLY A 87 1.03 13.08 21.04
N HIS A 88 0.71 13.12 19.73
CA HIS A 88 -0.44 12.41 19.18
C HIS A 88 -0.21 11.86 17.75
N TYR A 89 -0.24 10.54 17.55
CA TYR A 89 -0.04 9.87 16.25
C TYR A 89 -1.22 10.00 15.26
N GLY A 90 -2.30 10.70 15.64
CA GLY A 90 -3.53 10.79 14.85
C GLY A 90 -3.30 11.26 13.40
N GLY A 91 -2.46 12.27 13.19
CA GLY A 91 -2.11 12.73 11.83
C GLY A 91 -1.41 11.63 11.00
N LEU A 92 -0.49 10.89 11.62
CA LEU A 92 0.22 9.77 10.99
C LEU A 92 -0.74 8.63 10.63
N PHE A 93 -1.65 8.25 11.53
CA PHE A 93 -2.64 7.19 11.25
C PHE A 93 -3.68 7.60 10.23
N LEU A 94 -4.09 8.87 10.21
CA LEU A 94 -4.96 9.40 9.16
C LEU A 94 -4.28 9.33 7.79
N ARG A 95 -3.02 9.77 7.69
CA ARG A 95 -2.23 9.63 6.45
C ARG A 95 -2.09 8.17 6.05
N MET A 96 -1.79 7.27 6.98
CA MET A 96 -1.67 5.83 6.69
C MET A 96 -2.95 5.25 6.09
N ALA A 97 -4.11 5.54 6.70
CA ALA A 97 -5.41 5.08 6.22
C ALA A 97 -5.76 5.69 4.85
N TRP A 98 -5.49 6.99 4.67
CA TRP A 98 -5.65 7.69 3.40
C TRP A 98 -4.81 7.04 2.29
N HIS A 99 -3.51 6.82 2.51
CA HIS A 99 -2.63 6.18 1.52
C HIS A 99 -3.01 4.73 1.24
N ALA A 100 -3.57 4.02 2.22
CA ALA A 100 -4.04 2.65 2.00
C ALA A 100 -5.27 2.64 1.06
N ALA A 101 -6.23 3.55 1.29
CA ALA A 101 -7.42 3.65 0.47
C ALA A 101 -7.18 4.37 -0.87
N GLY A 102 -6.22 5.27 -0.92
CA GLY A 102 -6.03 6.23 -2.00
C GLY A 102 -5.44 5.67 -3.28
N THR A 103 -4.92 4.43 -3.25
CA THR A 103 -4.44 3.75 -4.46
C THR A 103 -5.56 3.24 -5.36
N TYR A 104 -6.82 3.38 -4.93
CA TYR A 104 -7.98 2.90 -5.69
C TYR A 104 -8.18 3.67 -7.01
N ARG A 105 -8.58 2.93 -8.05
CA ARG A 105 -8.78 3.46 -9.40
C ARG A 105 -10.10 2.99 -9.97
N VAL A 106 -10.93 3.93 -10.42
CA VAL A 106 -12.24 3.61 -11.02
C VAL A 106 -12.11 2.92 -12.39
N GLY A 107 -10.98 3.08 -13.09
CA GLY A 107 -10.79 2.57 -14.45
C GLY A 107 -10.79 1.04 -14.55
N ASP A 108 -10.33 0.35 -13.50
CA ASP A 108 -10.26 -1.12 -13.43
C ASP A 108 -10.70 -1.69 -12.07
N GLY A 109 -11.06 -0.84 -11.11
CA GLY A 109 -11.47 -1.23 -9.76
C GLY A 109 -10.34 -1.74 -8.87
N ARG A 110 -9.08 -1.60 -9.29
CA ARG A 110 -7.90 -2.09 -8.55
C ARG A 110 -7.39 -1.06 -7.53
N GLY A 111 -6.51 -1.52 -6.66
CA GLY A 111 -5.96 -0.74 -5.55
C GLY A 111 -6.94 -0.62 -4.38
N GLY A 112 -6.72 0.39 -3.55
CA GLY A 112 -7.49 0.64 -2.33
C GLY A 112 -7.10 -0.24 -1.14
N ALA A 113 -7.80 -0.05 -0.03
CA ALA A 113 -7.45 -0.67 1.25
C ALA A 113 -8.04 -2.07 1.47
N GLY A 114 -8.82 -2.59 0.52
CA GLY A 114 -9.70 -3.76 0.70
C GLY A 114 -8.99 -5.07 1.08
N THR A 115 -7.70 -5.17 0.79
CA THR A 115 -6.87 -6.38 0.99
C THR A 115 -5.67 -6.12 1.89
N GLY A 116 -5.45 -4.88 2.34
CA GLY A 116 -4.31 -4.54 3.19
C GLY A 116 -2.95 -4.53 2.47
N GLN A 117 -2.93 -4.35 1.13
CA GLN A 117 -1.71 -4.43 0.31
C GLN A 117 -0.63 -3.40 0.66
N GLN A 118 -0.94 -2.34 1.42
CA GLN A 118 0.08 -1.40 1.92
C GLN A 118 1.17 -2.06 2.78
N ARG A 119 0.94 -3.30 3.26
CA ARG A 119 1.93 -4.10 4.01
C ARG A 119 2.86 -4.95 3.13
N PHE A 120 2.66 -4.93 1.82
CA PHE A 120 3.45 -5.68 0.84
C PHE A 120 4.00 -4.77 -0.24
N SER A 121 5.01 -5.26 -0.96
CA SER A 121 5.54 -4.58 -2.13
C SER A 121 4.51 -4.53 -3.27
N PRO A 122 4.57 -3.50 -4.14
CA PRO A 122 5.49 -2.36 -4.08
C PRO A 122 5.05 -1.28 -3.09
N LEU A 123 3.82 -1.32 -2.59
CA LEU A 123 3.21 -0.23 -1.82
C LEU A 123 3.92 0.05 -0.49
N ASP A 124 4.45 -0.98 0.17
CA ASP A 124 5.21 -0.82 1.40
C ASP A 124 6.48 0.04 1.25
N SER A 125 6.95 0.22 0.02
CA SER A 125 8.23 0.85 -0.33
C SER A 125 8.09 2.01 -1.32
N TRP A 126 6.85 2.41 -1.66
CA TRP A 126 6.61 3.59 -2.49
C TRP A 126 7.17 4.86 -1.82
N PRO A 127 7.75 5.80 -2.59
CA PRO A 127 8.24 7.07 -2.06
C PRO A 127 7.17 7.85 -1.28
N ASP A 128 5.92 7.83 -1.74
CA ASP A 128 4.84 8.53 -1.06
C ASP A 128 4.37 7.83 0.22
N ASN A 129 4.79 6.58 0.45
CA ASN A 129 4.50 5.81 1.66
C ASN A 129 5.64 5.83 2.69
N VAL A 130 6.62 6.72 2.54
CA VAL A 130 7.73 6.88 3.49
C VAL A 130 7.19 7.05 4.92
N ASN A 131 7.83 6.33 5.84
CA ASN A 131 7.53 6.24 7.27
C ASN A 131 6.17 5.61 7.63
N LEU A 132 5.36 5.16 6.66
CA LEU A 132 4.14 4.40 6.97
C LEU A 132 4.45 2.96 7.43
N ASP A 133 5.66 2.47 7.17
CA ASP A 133 6.20 1.26 7.82
C ASP A 133 6.20 1.39 9.35
N LYS A 134 6.55 2.59 9.86
CA LYS A 134 6.54 2.91 11.29
C LYS A 134 5.12 3.02 11.81
N ALA A 135 4.22 3.64 11.05
CA ALA A 135 2.79 3.71 11.40
C ALA A 135 2.17 2.31 11.55
N ARG A 136 2.42 1.41 10.60
CA ARG A 136 1.98 0.00 10.69
C ARG A 136 2.64 -0.72 11.87
N ARG A 137 3.92 -0.44 12.15
CA ARG A 137 4.63 -1.01 13.31
C ARG A 137 4.05 -0.55 14.64
N LEU A 138 3.64 0.72 14.75
CA LEU A 138 2.95 1.22 15.95
C LEU A 138 1.66 0.45 16.20
N LEU A 139 0.90 0.06 15.17
CA LEU A 139 -0.33 -0.72 15.34
C LEU A 139 -0.12 -2.22 15.64
N TRP A 140 1.10 -2.73 15.55
CA TRP A 140 1.39 -4.14 15.77
C TRP A 140 0.93 -4.67 17.14
N PRO A 141 1.16 -4.00 18.29
CA PRO A 141 0.69 -4.49 19.59
C PRO A 141 -0.83 -4.67 19.63
N VAL A 142 -1.59 -3.80 18.95
CA VAL A 142 -3.05 -3.93 18.81
C VAL A 142 -3.38 -5.16 17.97
N LYS A 143 -2.73 -5.34 16.80
CA LYS A 143 -2.92 -6.53 15.97
C LYS A 143 -2.57 -7.81 16.73
N GLN A 144 -1.51 -7.79 17.54
CA GLN A 144 -1.06 -8.91 18.34
C GLN A 144 -2.10 -9.29 19.41
N LYS A 145 -2.67 -8.29 20.10
CA LYS A 145 -3.71 -8.50 21.13
C LYS A 145 -5.00 -9.09 20.56
N TYR A 146 -5.46 -8.58 19.42
CA TYR A 146 -6.74 -9.01 18.83
C TYR A 146 -6.62 -10.16 17.82
N GLY A 147 -5.39 -10.50 17.43
CA GLY A 147 -5.08 -11.68 16.62
C GLY A 147 -5.89 -11.74 15.34
N ARG A 148 -6.51 -12.89 15.07
CA ARG A 148 -7.27 -13.16 13.84
C ARG A 148 -8.64 -12.48 13.76
N LYS A 149 -9.11 -11.87 14.85
CA LYS A 149 -10.43 -11.22 14.93
C LYS A 149 -10.46 -9.85 14.25
N ILE A 150 -9.29 -9.29 13.93
CA ILE A 150 -9.15 -8.05 13.15
C ILE A 150 -8.06 -8.26 12.09
N SER A 151 -8.37 -8.00 10.84
CA SER A 151 -7.40 -8.04 9.73
C SER A 151 -6.53 -6.78 9.76
N TRP A 152 -5.34 -6.85 9.16
CA TRP A 152 -4.55 -5.65 8.89
C TRP A 152 -5.29 -4.68 7.97
N ALA A 153 -5.99 -5.21 6.97
CA ALA A 153 -6.79 -4.42 6.04
C ALA A 153 -7.84 -3.54 6.76
N ASP A 154 -8.55 -4.09 7.76
CA ASP A 154 -9.48 -3.30 8.57
C ASP A 154 -8.75 -2.45 9.62
N LEU A 155 -7.74 -2.98 10.30
CA LEU A 155 -7.04 -2.26 11.37
C LEU A 155 -6.41 -0.94 10.88
N ILE A 156 -5.81 -0.95 9.68
CA ILE A 156 -5.18 0.24 9.09
C ILE A 156 -6.20 1.36 8.87
N VAL A 157 -7.35 1.04 8.28
CA VAL A 157 -8.39 2.04 7.99
C VAL A 157 -9.13 2.47 9.25
N LEU A 158 -9.42 1.52 10.14
CA LEU A 158 -10.05 1.80 11.43
C LEU A 158 -9.20 2.74 12.29
N ALA A 159 -7.87 2.58 12.29
CA ALA A 159 -6.97 3.49 13.01
C ALA A 159 -7.12 4.94 12.53
N GLY A 160 -7.23 5.18 11.22
CA GLY A 160 -7.51 6.51 10.69
C GLY A 160 -8.89 7.05 11.10
N ASN A 161 -9.91 6.19 11.11
CA ASN A 161 -11.26 6.59 11.55
C ASN A 161 -11.31 6.93 13.04
N VAL A 162 -10.63 6.14 13.89
CA VAL A 162 -10.51 6.40 15.33
C VAL A 162 -9.66 7.65 15.59
N ALA A 163 -8.65 7.94 14.76
CA ALA A 163 -7.86 9.16 14.87
C ALA A 163 -8.71 10.41 14.64
N LEU A 164 -9.60 10.39 13.65
CA LEU A 164 -10.55 11.48 13.44
C LEU A 164 -11.45 11.68 14.67
N GLU A 165 -12.00 10.60 15.22
CA GLU A 165 -12.81 10.64 16.44
C GLU A 165 -12.05 11.21 17.64
N SER A 166 -10.81 10.77 17.86
CA SER A 166 -10.00 11.23 19.00
C SER A 166 -9.60 12.71 18.89
N MET A 167 -9.56 13.25 17.66
CA MET A 167 -9.24 14.65 17.38
C MET A 167 -10.50 15.53 17.19
N GLY A 168 -11.69 15.04 17.60
CA GLY A 168 -12.91 15.84 17.68
C GLY A 168 -13.77 15.88 16.41
N PHE A 169 -13.42 15.13 15.37
CA PHE A 169 -14.29 14.94 14.20
C PHE A 169 -15.20 13.73 14.41
N THR A 170 -16.46 13.79 13.96
CA THR A 170 -17.37 12.64 14.01
C THR A 170 -17.52 12.02 12.62
N PRO A 171 -16.87 10.88 12.33
CA PRO A 171 -17.05 10.17 11.07
C PRO A 171 -18.48 9.65 10.93
N PHE A 172 -18.95 9.51 9.69
CA PHE A 172 -20.29 9.00 9.39
C PHE A 172 -20.52 7.58 9.94
N GLY A 173 -19.49 6.75 9.91
CA GLY A 173 -19.52 5.37 10.40
C GLY A 173 -18.31 4.60 9.91
N TYR A 174 -18.23 3.32 10.28
CA TYR A 174 -17.19 2.41 9.82
C TYR A 174 -17.77 1.03 9.53
N GLY A 175 -17.43 0.47 8.37
CA GLY A 175 -17.75 -0.91 7.98
C GLY A 175 -16.48 -1.76 7.91
N ALA A 176 -16.47 -2.87 8.66
CA ALA A 176 -15.43 -3.88 8.62
C ALA A 176 -15.78 -5.03 7.66
N GLY A 177 -14.85 -5.95 7.46
CA GLY A 177 -15.03 -7.15 6.64
C GLY A 177 -13.97 -7.36 5.58
N ARG A 178 -12.92 -6.53 5.58
CA ARG A 178 -11.77 -6.67 4.67
C ARG A 178 -10.93 -7.87 5.11
N VAL A 179 -10.75 -8.85 4.25
CA VAL A 179 -9.95 -10.04 4.54
C VAL A 179 -8.50 -9.76 4.14
N ASP A 180 -7.55 -10.12 5.01
CA ASP A 180 -6.13 -10.02 4.68
C ASP A 180 -5.77 -10.97 3.53
N VAL A 181 -4.85 -10.53 2.67
CA VAL A 181 -4.20 -11.35 1.64
C VAL A 181 -2.79 -11.70 2.07
N TRP A 182 -2.13 -12.68 1.44
CA TRP A 182 -0.87 -13.26 1.95
C TRP A 182 0.32 -13.09 1.03
N GLU A 183 0.11 -12.42 -0.10
CA GLU A 183 1.13 -12.12 -1.09
C GLU A 183 0.81 -10.79 -1.81
N PRO A 184 1.83 -10.11 -2.35
CA PRO A 184 1.63 -8.91 -3.16
C PRO A 184 0.79 -9.23 -4.40
N ASP A 185 -0.11 -8.31 -4.76
CA ASP A 185 -0.92 -8.44 -5.97
C ASP A 185 -0.12 -7.96 -7.18
N GLU A 186 0.51 -8.91 -7.87
CA GLU A 186 1.26 -8.68 -9.10
C GLU A 186 0.35 -8.44 -10.34
N SER A 187 -0.97 -8.47 -10.19
CA SER A 187 -1.90 -8.26 -11.30
C SER A 187 -2.29 -6.80 -11.52
N VAL A 188 -1.77 -5.87 -10.70
CA VAL A 188 -2.01 -4.43 -10.84
C VAL A 188 -0.98 -3.77 -11.76
N TYR A 189 -1.48 -3.05 -12.76
CA TYR A 189 -0.65 -2.21 -13.63
C TYR A 189 -0.49 -0.80 -13.05
N TRP A 190 0.66 -0.55 -12.41
CA TRP A 190 0.98 0.74 -11.78
C TRP A 190 1.59 1.78 -12.73
N GLY A 191 1.98 1.37 -13.93
CA GLY A 191 2.61 2.21 -14.96
C GLY A 191 3.83 1.54 -15.60
N PRO A 192 4.34 2.07 -16.72
CA PRO A 192 5.46 1.49 -17.47
C PRO A 192 6.84 2.02 -17.04
N GLU A 193 6.91 2.87 -16.02
CA GLU A 193 8.16 3.46 -15.57
C GLU A 193 9.10 2.46 -14.90
N GLU A 194 10.39 2.65 -15.13
CA GLU A 194 11.48 1.87 -14.51
C GLU A 194 12.13 2.63 -13.34
N THR A 195 11.66 3.83 -13.04
CA THR A 195 12.19 4.70 -11.99
C THR A 195 11.06 5.24 -11.13
N TRP A 196 11.30 5.29 -9.81
CA TRP A 196 10.41 6.00 -8.89
C TRP A 196 10.28 7.47 -9.28
N LEU A 197 9.07 8.00 -9.12
CA LEU A 197 8.65 9.37 -9.47
C LEU A 197 8.76 9.72 -10.96
N GLY A 198 9.01 8.74 -11.83
CA GLY A 198 8.91 8.93 -13.29
C GLY A 198 7.46 9.12 -13.76
N ASP A 199 7.30 9.76 -14.92
CA ASP A 199 6.01 10.18 -15.48
C ASP A 199 5.84 9.77 -16.96
N ARG A 200 6.40 8.62 -17.39
CA ARG A 200 6.21 8.06 -18.76
C ARG A 200 4.80 7.50 -18.97
N ARG A 201 3.79 8.31 -18.69
CA ARG A 201 2.37 7.99 -18.64
C ARG A 201 1.46 9.08 -19.20
N TYR A 202 2.05 10.09 -19.83
CA TYR A 202 1.32 11.17 -20.47
C TYR A 202 1.43 11.07 -21.99
N THR A 203 0.35 11.46 -22.66
CA THR A 203 0.31 11.67 -24.11
C THR A 203 -0.31 13.03 -24.42
N GLY A 204 -0.11 13.54 -25.65
CA GLY A 204 -0.65 14.83 -26.05
C GLY A 204 -0.13 15.97 -25.17
N GLU A 205 -1.05 16.86 -24.74
CA GLU A 205 -0.69 18.02 -23.92
C GLU A 205 -0.54 17.68 -22.43
N ARG A 206 -1.37 16.76 -21.89
CA ARG A 206 -1.26 16.22 -20.51
C ARG A 206 -2.28 15.10 -20.24
N GLU A 207 -2.57 14.28 -21.24
CA GLU A 207 -3.56 13.21 -21.09
C GLU A 207 -2.95 12.02 -20.35
N LEU A 208 -3.42 11.77 -19.13
CA LEU A 208 -2.97 10.65 -18.30
C LEU A 208 -3.42 9.31 -18.90
N GLU A 209 -2.48 8.39 -19.02
CA GLU A 209 -2.71 7.04 -19.54
C GLU A 209 -3.77 6.31 -18.71
N ARG A 210 -4.79 5.75 -19.37
CA ARG A 210 -5.77 4.89 -18.71
C ARG A 210 -5.17 3.50 -18.45
N PRO A 211 -5.40 2.88 -17.28
CA PRO A 211 -6.37 3.28 -16.25
C PRO A 211 -5.75 4.11 -15.10
N LEU A 212 -4.55 4.68 -15.26
CA LEU A 212 -3.76 5.30 -14.19
C LEU A 212 -4.53 6.45 -13.52
N ALA A 213 -4.26 6.66 -12.23
CA ALA A 213 -4.89 7.71 -11.42
C ALA A 213 -3.88 8.47 -10.54
N ALA A 214 -2.59 8.35 -10.87
CA ALA A 214 -1.52 9.09 -10.23
C ALA A 214 -0.59 9.67 -11.30
N VAL A 215 -0.09 10.88 -11.06
CA VAL A 215 0.72 11.64 -12.03
C VAL A 215 2.14 11.12 -12.19
N GLN A 216 2.65 10.38 -11.20
CA GLN A 216 4.00 9.81 -11.20
C GLN A 216 4.00 8.43 -10.54
N MET A 217 4.97 7.59 -10.92
CA MET A 217 5.16 6.26 -10.33
C MET A 217 5.51 6.37 -8.85
N GLY A 218 4.74 5.73 -7.99
CA GLY A 218 5.00 5.72 -6.55
C GLY A 218 4.36 6.87 -5.76
N LEU A 219 3.54 7.71 -6.39
CA LEU A 219 2.65 8.67 -5.73
C LEU A 219 1.24 8.09 -5.58
N ILE A 220 0.50 8.55 -4.56
CA ILE A 220 -0.91 8.21 -4.40
C ILE A 220 -1.78 8.94 -5.45
N TYR A 221 -1.59 10.26 -5.63
CA TYR A 221 -2.34 11.07 -6.59
C TYR A 221 -1.44 12.04 -7.36
N VAL A 222 -1.13 13.20 -6.78
CA VAL A 222 -0.43 14.32 -7.43
C VAL A 222 0.89 14.63 -6.72
N ASN A 223 1.77 15.35 -7.40
CA ASN A 223 3.03 15.80 -6.81
C ASN A 223 2.77 17.00 -5.88
N PRO A 224 3.18 16.94 -4.59
CA PRO A 224 2.94 18.01 -3.63
C PRO A 224 3.64 19.34 -3.95
N GLU A 225 4.69 19.31 -4.79
CA GLU A 225 5.42 20.49 -5.27
C GLU A 225 4.85 21.04 -6.58
N GLY A 226 3.79 20.41 -7.12
CA GLY A 226 3.18 20.71 -8.40
C GLY A 226 3.75 19.89 -9.57
N PRO A 227 3.19 20.04 -10.78
CA PRO A 227 3.53 19.24 -11.95
C PRO A 227 5.03 19.15 -12.21
N ASN A 228 5.59 17.95 -12.10
CA ASN A 228 7.02 17.68 -12.28
C ASN A 228 7.93 18.55 -11.38
N GLY A 229 7.47 18.88 -10.17
CA GLY A 229 8.17 19.74 -9.22
C GLY A 229 8.06 21.23 -9.53
N THR A 230 7.18 21.63 -10.46
CA THR A 230 6.94 23.04 -10.79
C THR A 230 5.86 23.61 -9.87
N PRO A 231 6.16 24.63 -9.05
CA PRO A 231 5.22 25.17 -8.06
C PRO A 231 4.20 26.12 -8.70
N ASP A 232 3.42 25.62 -9.66
CA ASP A 232 2.28 26.30 -10.29
C ASP A 232 0.96 25.70 -9.76
N PRO A 233 0.24 26.40 -8.87
CA PRO A 233 -1.02 25.92 -8.32
C PRO A 233 -2.13 25.73 -9.36
N LEU A 234 -2.15 26.52 -10.44
CA LEU A 234 -3.17 26.40 -11.49
C LEU A 234 -2.93 25.16 -12.35
N ALA A 235 -1.66 24.85 -12.61
CA ALA A 235 -1.29 23.61 -13.28
C ALA A 235 -1.55 22.40 -12.36
N ALA A 236 -1.19 22.50 -11.07
CA ALA A 236 -1.46 21.45 -10.08
C ALA A 236 -2.95 21.16 -9.88
N ALA A 237 -3.82 22.15 -10.02
CA ALA A 237 -5.27 21.97 -9.93
C ALA A 237 -5.89 21.23 -11.12
N ARG A 238 -5.16 21.12 -12.25
CA ARG A 238 -5.59 20.33 -13.42
C ARG A 238 -5.18 18.86 -13.33
N ASP A 239 -4.08 18.58 -12.63
CA ASP A 239 -3.59 17.24 -12.32
C ASP A 239 -4.49 16.54 -11.28
#